data_AF-A0A950H7C6-F1
#
_entry.id   AF-A0A950H7C6-F1
#
_cell.length_a   1.000
_cell.length_b   1.000
_cell.length_c   1.000
_cell.angle_alpha   90.00
_cell.angle_beta   90.00
_cell.angle_gamma   90.00
#
_symmetry.space_group_name_H-M   'P 1'
#
loop_
_entity.id
_entity.type
_entity.pdbx_description
1 polymer ?
#
loop_
_entity_poly.entity_id
_entity_poly.type
_entity_poly.pdbx_seq_one_letter_code
_entity_poly.pdbx_strand_id
1 'polypeptide(L)'
;SYLDLPNGLSEMNGTLVFNQDRLQIETLNARVGGGNVSFSGFMAYSPHVNFNVSADAHGVRLRPAGISATSDAELHLTGTSQDALLSGEVTVLKLNLTPNFDFARYLEGLRQTTTLPESSSLLNGLRVDIHVVTTPELEMEAAAAKVSGDADLRLRGTLLRPVLLGRVDILEGDVYFSGTKYRLERGEITFIGPTGIKPALDLEATTRVRDYDITLGVNGTPDKLNMTYRSEPPLPSADIVALLALGHTESESSLADTSAQSVSQQASSAILSQALNATLSSRSQRLFGITRIKVDPNGLNTETTPTRAAPAVTLEQQVSSTLTLTYSTEVSQTSQQVIQGEYNVSRNISILAVRDQNGVVSFDVLLRHRRK
;
A
#
# COMPACT_ATOMS: atom_id res chain seq x y z
N SER A 1 20.46 -14.53 15.89
CA SER A 1 19.03 -14.77 15.74
C SER A 1 18.71 -14.60 14.26
N TYR A 2 18.53 -15.69 13.50
CA TYR A 2 18.62 -15.65 12.03
C TYR A 2 17.28 -15.73 11.28
N LEU A 3 16.16 -15.86 11.98
CA LEU A 3 14.83 -15.60 11.45
C LEU A 3 13.97 -15.06 12.60
N ASP A 4 13.53 -13.81 12.50
CA ASP A 4 12.43 -13.32 13.32
C ASP A 4 11.15 -13.89 12.70
N LEU A 5 10.89 -15.17 12.95
CA LEU A 5 9.65 -15.80 12.51
C LEU A 5 8.50 -15.06 13.21
N PRO A 6 7.48 -14.60 12.47
CA PRO A 6 6.41 -13.80 13.06
C PRO A 6 5.66 -14.55 14.18
N ASN A 7 5.78 -15.88 14.23
CA ASN A 7 5.31 -16.72 15.33
C ASN A 7 6.34 -17.80 15.66
N GLY A 8 6.53 -18.10 16.95
CA GLY A 8 7.25 -19.29 17.41
C GLY A 8 6.36 -20.53 17.52
N LEU A 9 6.97 -21.70 17.67
CA LEU A 9 6.29 -22.93 18.05
C LEU A 9 5.97 -22.91 19.56
N SER A 10 4.79 -23.36 19.95
CA SER A 10 4.40 -23.60 21.35
C SER A 10 3.71 -24.94 21.52
N GLU A 11 3.52 -25.38 22.77
CA GLU A 11 2.75 -26.61 23.10
C GLU A 11 3.18 -27.85 22.32
N MET A 12 4.50 -28.03 22.21
CA MET A 12 5.09 -29.13 21.46
C MET A 12 4.91 -30.45 22.22
N ASN A 13 4.33 -31.45 21.55
CA ASN A 13 4.14 -32.79 22.07
C ASN A 13 4.40 -33.83 20.96
N GLY A 14 5.29 -34.78 21.21
CA GLY A 14 5.66 -35.79 20.21
C GLY A 14 6.83 -36.66 20.61
N THR A 15 7.21 -37.55 19.70
CA THR A 15 8.32 -38.49 19.85
C THR A 15 9.38 -38.19 18.80
N LEU A 16 10.60 -37.94 19.29
CA LEU A 16 11.80 -37.76 18.50
C LEU A 16 12.78 -38.89 18.84
N VAL A 17 13.10 -39.73 17.85
CA VAL A 17 14.03 -40.85 18.05
C VAL A 17 15.39 -40.48 17.48
N PHE A 18 16.40 -40.45 18.34
CA PHE A 18 17.77 -40.16 17.97
C PHE A 18 18.57 -41.46 17.81
N ASN A 19 19.03 -41.70 16.60
CA ASN A 19 20.01 -42.72 16.27
C ASN A 19 21.34 -42.02 15.92
N GLN A 20 22.47 -42.73 16.04
CA GLN A 20 23.84 -42.17 15.97
C GLN A 20 24.07 -41.11 14.87
N ASP A 21 23.42 -41.25 13.72
CA ASP A 21 23.54 -40.41 12.53
C ASP A 21 22.23 -39.73 12.08
N ARG A 22 21.10 -40.01 12.74
CA ARG A 22 19.75 -39.63 12.29
C ARG A 22 18.81 -39.26 13.43
N LEU A 23 18.07 -38.17 13.24
CA LEU A 23 16.89 -37.80 14.00
C LEU A 23 15.64 -38.22 13.22
N GLN A 24 14.84 -39.11 13.78
CA GLN A 24 13.52 -39.51 13.27
C GLN A 24 12.43 -38.74 14.03
N ILE A 25 11.54 -38.10 13.29
CA ILE A 25 10.32 -37.47 13.78
C ILE A 25 9.20 -38.47 13.52
N GLU A 26 8.80 -39.24 14.53
CA GLU A 26 7.65 -40.16 14.40
C GLU A 26 6.36 -39.35 14.29
N THR A 27 6.15 -38.47 15.26
CA THR A 27 5.09 -37.47 15.29
C THR A 27 5.53 -36.35 16.20
N LEU A 28 5.36 -35.11 15.76
CA LEU A 28 5.55 -33.92 16.58
C LEU A 28 4.41 -32.95 16.31
N ASN A 29 3.51 -32.77 17.26
CA ASN A 29 2.45 -31.79 17.21
C ASN A 29 2.87 -30.53 17.94
N ALA A 30 2.52 -29.37 17.42
CA ALA A 30 2.79 -28.06 18.01
C ALA A 30 1.68 -27.07 17.66
N ARG A 31 1.70 -25.90 18.30
CA ARG A 31 0.88 -24.75 17.92
C ARG A 31 1.71 -23.63 17.33
N VAL A 32 1.17 -22.97 16.31
CA VAL A 32 1.77 -21.81 15.63
C VAL A 32 0.70 -20.82 15.26
N GLY A 33 0.84 -19.56 15.70
CA GLY A 33 -0.11 -18.50 15.35
C GLY A 33 -1.57 -18.81 15.74
N GLY A 34 -1.79 -19.66 16.75
CA GLY A 34 -3.11 -20.13 17.19
C GLY A 34 -3.67 -21.34 16.41
N GLY A 35 -2.99 -21.79 15.35
CA GLY A 35 -3.31 -23.02 14.63
C GLY A 35 -2.48 -24.21 15.11
N ASN A 36 -2.83 -25.40 14.62
CA ASN A 36 -2.10 -26.64 14.89
C ASN A 36 -1.15 -26.95 13.75
N VAL A 37 0.02 -27.49 14.07
CA VAL A 37 0.99 -27.99 13.09
C VAL A 37 1.48 -29.35 13.54
N SER A 38 1.47 -30.33 12.65
CA SER A 38 2.07 -31.63 12.86
C SER A 38 3.29 -31.79 11.96
N PHE A 39 4.33 -32.42 12.48
CA PHE A 39 5.57 -32.71 11.76
C PHE A 39 5.85 -34.21 11.79
N SER A 40 6.39 -34.71 10.69
CA SER A 40 6.87 -36.08 10.56
C SER A 40 8.07 -36.14 9.61
N GLY A 41 8.80 -37.26 9.62
CA GLY A 41 9.92 -37.48 8.71
C GLY A 41 11.25 -37.60 9.45
N PHE A 42 12.33 -37.09 8.86
CA PHE A 42 13.66 -37.25 9.44
C PHE A 42 14.67 -36.19 8.99
N MET A 43 15.75 -36.13 9.77
CA MET A 43 16.98 -35.42 9.45
C MET A 43 18.17 -36.33 9.72
N ALA A 44 18.96 -36.68 8.71
CA ALA A 44 20.28 -37.29 8.93
C ALA A 44 21.33 -36.18 9.00
N TYR A 45 22.31 -36.33 9.87
CA TYR A 45 23.35 -35.32 10.11
C TYR A 45 24.77 -35.86 10.00
N SER A 46 24.94 -37.16 9.71
CA SER A 46 26.23 -37.78 9.43
C SER A 46 26.10 -38.82 8.31
N PRO A 47 27.07 -38.94 7.37
CA PRO A 47 28.24 -38.05 7.19
C PRO A 47 27.88 -36.69 6.59
N HIS A 48 26.67 -36.53 6.04
CA HIS A 48 26.18 -35.28 5.44
C HIS A 48 24.77 -34.98 5.96
N VAL A 49 24.43 -33.70 6.03
CA VAL A 49 23.08 -33.26 6.42
C VAL A 49 22.11 -33.46 5.27
N ASN A 50 21.10 -34.32 5.47
CA ASN A 50 19.93 -34.41 4.61
C ASN A 50 18.66 -34.43 5.44
N PHE A 51 17.54 -34.09 4.81
CA PHE A 51 16.25 -34.07 5.48
C PHE A 51 15.14 -34.42 4.51
N ASN A 52 14.10 -35.02 5.06
CA ASN A 52 12.79 -35.20 4.45
C ASN A 52 11.79 -35.02 5.59
N VAL A 53 11.25 -33.82 5.69
CA VAL A 53 10.34 -33.42 6.77
C VAL A 53 9.06 -32.94 6.14
N SER A 54 7.95 -33.52 6.57
CA SER A 54 6.61 -33.07 6.21
C SER A 54 6.03 -32.27 7.36
N ALA A 55 5.31 -31.20 7.02
CA ALA A 55 4.56 -30.38 7.94
C ALA A 55 3.13 -30.24 7.42
N ASP A 56 2.16 -30.56 8.26
CA ASP A 56 0.74 -30.37 8.01
C ASP A 56 0.22 -29.34 9.01
N ALA A 57 -0.37 -28.26 8.51
CA ALA A 57 -0.75 -27.09 9.27
C ALA A 57 -2.22 -26.77 9.03
N HIS A 58 -2.95 -26.52 10.12
CA HIS A 58 -4.35 -26.17 10.09
C HIS A 58 -4.63 -24.90 10.90
N GLY A 59 -5.25 -23.91 10.25
CA GLY A 59 -5.70 -22.66 10.85
C GLY A 59 -4.57 -21.77 11.36
N VAL A 60 -3.37 -21.88 10.79
CA VAL A 60 -2.19 -21.11 11.24
C VAL A 60 -2.32 -19.66 10.79
N ARG A 61 -2.21 -18.73 11.74
CA ARG A 61 -2.24 -17.29 11.44
C ARG A 61 -0.86 -16.66 11.43
N LEU A 62 -0.43 -16.17 10.27
CA LEU A 62 0.83 -15.44 10.09
C LEU A 62 0.56 -13.93 9.99
N ARG A 63 1.44 -13.13 10.61
CA ARG A 63 1.32 -11.66 10.60
C ARG A 63 2.56 -10.91 10.08
N PRO A 64 3.05 -11.20 8.86
CA PRO A 64 4.21 -10.49 8.32
C PRO A 64 3.85 -9.07 7.89
N ALA A 65 4.65 -8.08 8.27
CA ALA A 65 4.67 -6.73 7.69
C ALA A 65 3.29 -6.05 7.50
N GLY A 66 2.37 -6.22 8.46
CA GLY A 66 1.04 -5.59 8.41
C GLY A 66 -0.02 -6.35 7.61
N ILE A 67 0.29 -7.57 7.15
CA ILE A 67 -0.66 -8.54 6.58
C ILE A 67 -0.97 -9.58 7.65
N SER A 68 -2.22 -10.00 7.79
CA SER A 68 -2.66 -11.08 8.67
C SER A 68 -3.39 -12.14 7.85
N ALA A 69 -2.69 -13.22 7.50
CA ALA A 69 -3.24 -14.35 6.75
C ALA A 69 -3.47 -15.55 7.68
N THR A 70 -4.64 -16.18 7.60
CA THR A 70 -4.91 -17.49 8.24
C THR A 70 -4.95 -18.54 7.14
N SER A 71 -4.18 -19.61 7.28
CA SER A 71 -3.98 -20.61 6.22
C SER A 71 -3.89 -22.03 6.76
N ASP A 72 -4.29 -22.96 5.91
CA ASP A 72 -3.90 -24.37 5.99
C ASP A 72 -2.71 -24.60 5.05
N ALA A 73 -1.85 -25.58 5.35
CA ALA A 73 -0.72 -25.90 4.49
C ALA A 73 -0.27 -27.34 4.65
N GLU A 74 0.08 -27.97 3.53
CA GLU A 74 0.82 -29.23 3.48
C GLU A 74 2.17 -28.94 2.82
N LEU A 75 3.26 -29.02 3.58
CA LEU A 75 4.59 -28.62 3.15
C LEU A 75 5.58 -29.77 3.34
N HIS A 76 6.47 -29.93 2.38
CA HIS A 76 7.57 -30.89 2.41
C HIS A 76 8.89 -30.16 2.23
N LEU A 77 9.79 -30.36 3.17
CA LEU A 77 11.17 -29.92 3.09
C LEU A 77 12.06 -31.12 2.81
N THR A 78 12.70 -31.14 1.64
CA THR A 78 13.56 -32.24 1.21
C THR A 78 14.92 -31.74 0.74
N GLY A 79 15.93 -32.59 0.81
CA GLY A 79 17.25 -32.32 0.21
C GLY A 79 18.36 -32.21 1.24
N THR A 80 19.33 -31.32 0.98
CA THR A 80 20.54 -31.15 1.78
C THR A 80 20.70 -29.70 2.24
N SER A 81 21.67 -29.43 3.13
CA SER A 81 22.00 -28.06 3.55
C SER A 81 22.36 -27.11 2.40
N GLN A 82 22.78 -27.62 1.23
CA GLN A 82 23.20 -26.83 0.07
C GLN A 82 22.15 -26.79 -1.05
N ASP A 83 21.29 -27.80 -1.13
CA ASP A 83 20.21 -27.89 -2.12
C ASP A 83 18.95 -28.41 -1.43
N ALA A 84 18.23 -27.48 -0.82
CA ALA A 84 16.99 -27.74 -0.10
C ALA A 84 15.81 -27.34 -0.98
N LEU A 85 14.74 -28.12 -0.97
CA LEU A 85 13.48 -27.78 -1.63
C LEU A 85 12.36 -27.78 -0.58
N LEU A 86 11.71 -26.63 -0.42
CA LEU A 86 10.42 -26.51 0.26
C LEU A 86 9.30 -26.48 -0.78
N SER A 87 8.48 -27.53 -0.80
CA SER A 87 7.39 -27.68 -1.77
C SER A 87 6.08 -28.01 -1.08
N GLY A 88 4.94 -27.69 -1.70
CA GLY A 88 3.65 -28.08 -1.16
C GLY A 88 2.52 -27.14 -1.57
N GLU A 89 1.43 -27.23 -0.83
CA GLU A 89 0.22 -26.43 -1.03
C GLU A 89 -0.10 -25.59 0.20
N VAL A 90 -0.58 -24.37 -0.02
CA VAL A 90 -1.03 -23.45 1.02
C VAL A 90 -2.40 -22.92 0.63
N THR A 91 -3.39 -23.14 1.48
CA THR A 91 -4.75 -22.65 1.28
C THR A 91 -5.00 -21.47 2.22
N VAL A 92 -5.16 -20.28 1.67
CA VAL A 92 -5.47 -19.06 2.42
C VAL A 92 -6.97 -19.01 2.72
N LEU A 93 -7.30 -19.11 4.01
CA LEU A 93 -8.68 -19.14 4.51
C LEU A 93 -9.21 -17.74 4.83
N LYS A 94 -8.33 -16.83 5.29
CA LYS A 94 -8.68 -15.45 5.67
C LYS A 94 -7.50 -14.53 5.41
N LEU A 95 -7.76 -13.35 4.86
CA LEU A 95 -6.74 -12.33 4.63
C LEU A 95 -7.22 -10.97 5.13
N ASN A 96 -6.46 -10.36 6.04
CA ASN A 96 -6.73 -9.01 6.54
C ASN A 96 -5.47 -8.17 6.44
N LEU A 97 -5.62 -6.90 6.12
CA LEU A 97 -4.52 -5.94 6.13
C LEU A 97 -4.72 -4.92 7.23
N THR A 98 -3.62 -4.48 7.83
CA THR A 98 -3.67 -3.41 8.82
C THR A 98 -4.18 -2.12 8.18
N PRO A 99 -4.85 -1.23 8.94
CA PRO A 99 -5.39 0.01 8.38
C PRO A 99 -4.34 0.92 7.73
N ASN A 100 -3.07 0.81 8.13
CA ASN A 100 -1.99 1.63 7.61
C ASN A 100 -1.15 0.90 6.54
N PHE A 101 -1.68 -0.17 5.96
CA PHE A 101 -0.96 -0.95 4.96
C PHE A 101 -0.79 -0.15 3.67
N ASP A 102 0.45 -0.04 3.21
CA ASP A 102 0.82 0.69 2.00
C ASP A 102 1.22 -0.34 0.92
N PHE A 103 0.28 -0.65 0.03
CA PHE A 103 0.49 -1.61 -1.06
C PHE A 103 1.64 -1.20 -1.99
N ALA A 104 1.79 0.09 -2.28
CA ALA A 104 2.84 0.59 -3.17
C ALA A 104 4.21 0.32 -2.57
N ARG A 105 4.41 0.67 -1.29
CA ARG A 105 5.67 0.39 -0.57
C ARG A 105 5.95 -1.09 -0.41
N TYR A 106 4.92 -1.90 -0.15
CA TYR A 106 5.10 -3.34 -0.03
C TYR A 106 5.61 -3.94 -1.34
N LEU A 107 5.00 -3.56 -2.47
CA LEU A 107 5.43 -3.99 -3.81
C LEU A 107 6.83 -3.47 -4.16
N GLU A 108 7.18 -2.24 -3.80
CA GLU A 108 8.56 -1.74 -3.95
C GLU A 108 9.56 -2.58 -3.16
N GLY A 109 9.21 -2.98 -1.92
CA GLY A 109 10.05 -3.84 -1.09
C GLY A 109 10.29 -5.22 -1.72
N LEU A 110 9.27 -5.81 -2.36
CA LEU A 110 9.40 -7.07 -3.09
C LEU A 110 10.29 -6.96 -4.34
N ARG A 111 10.42 -5.77 -4.92
CA ARG A 111 11.31 -5.50 -6.07
C ARG A 111 12.77 -5.32 -5.65
N GLN A 112 13.02 -4.93 -4.40
CA GLN A 112 14.38 -4.73 -3.89
C GLN A 112 14.98 -6.09 -3.53
N THR A 113 15.99 -6.51 -4.29
CA THR A 113 16.81 -7.67 -3.94
C THR A 113 17.56 -7.37 -2.64
N THR A 114 17.25 -8.09 -1.57
CA THR A 114 18.02 -8.04 -0.34
C THR A 114 19.46 -8.46 -0.61
N THR A 115 20.42 -7.68 -0.11
CA THR A 115 21.84 -8.05 -0.11
C THR A 115 22.04 -9.25 0.80
N LEU A 116 22.75 -10.28 0.31
CA LEU A 116 23.00 -11.51 1.08
C LEU A 116 23.74 -11.19 2.40
N PRO A 117 23.27 -11.68 3.55
CA PRO A 117 24.15 -11.90 4.69
C PRO A 117 25.16 -13.01 4.30
N GLU A 118 26.46 -12.78 4.55
CA GLU A 118 27.57 -13.65 4.15
C GLU A 118 27.62 -15.05 4.81
N SER A 119 26.60 -15.49 5.55
CA SER A 119 26.65 -16.78 6.25
C SER A 119 26.04 -17.91 5.42
N SER A 120 26.78 -19.01 5.33
CA SER A 120 26.41 -20.33 4.78
C SER A 120 25.21 -20.96 5.52
N SER A 121 24.03 -20.36 5.34
CA SER A 121 22.78 -20.79 5.94
C SER A 121 21.98 -21.62 4.93
N LEU A 122 21.24 -22.62 5.41
CA LEU A 122 20.21 -23.38 4.67
C LEU A 122 19.34 -22.48 3.78
N LEU A 123 19.11 -21.24 4.23
CA LEU A 123 18.30 -20.24 3.55
C LEU A 123 18.87 -19.79 2.19
N ASN A 124 20.19 -19.84 2.00
CA ASN A 124 20.82 -19.43 0.74
C ASN A 124 20.64 -20.46 -0.37
N GLY A 125 20.58 -21.76 -0.01
CA GLY A 125 20.35 -22.88 -0.93
C GLY A 125 18.90 -23.34 -1.00
N LEU A 126 17.99 -22.69 -0.26
CA LEU A 126 16.58 -23.08 -0.21
C LEU A 126 15.84 -22.61 -1.46
N ARG A 127 15.44 -23.60 -2.26
CA ARG A 127 14.47 -23.47 -3.34
C ARG A 127 13.06 -23.65 -2.80
N VAL A 128 12.13 -22.91 -3.38
CA VAL A 128 10.70 -22.99 -3.06
C VAL A 128 9.92 -23.41 -4.30
N ASP A 129 8.91 -24.24 -4.11
CA ASP A 129 7.87 -24.56 -5.10
C ASP A 129 6.53 -24.76 -4.40
N ILE A 130 5.89 -23.64 -4.05
CA ILE A 130 4.68 -23.62 -3.25
C ILE A 130 3.51 -23.20 -4.14
N HIS A 131 2.46 -24.02 -4.18
CA HIS A 131 1.16 -23.65 -4.75
C HIS A 131 0.33 -22.98 -3.66
N VAL A 132 -0.18 -21.78 -3.94
CA VAL A 132 -0.95 -20.97 -3.02
C VAL A 132 -2.30 -20.72 -3.65
N VAL A 133 -3.35 -21.18 -2.97
CA VAL A 133 -4.74 -20.98 -3.38
C VAL A 133 -5.50 -20.28 -2.28
N THR A 134 -6.59 -19.61 -2.61
CA THR A 134 -7.53 -19.07 -1.61
C THR A 134 -8.75 -19.97 -1.50
N THR A 135 -9.50 -19.85 -0.40
CA THR A 135 -10.88 -20.30 -0.40
C THR A 135 -11.71 -19.48 -1.40
N PRO A 136 -12.80 -20.05 -1.97
CA PRO A 136 -13.67 -19.32 -2.88
C PRO A 136 -14.19 -18.01 -2.30
N GLU A 137 -14.20 -16.96 -3.11
CA GLU A 137 -14.72 -15.62 -2.77
C GLU A 137 -14.08 -15.04 -1.49
N LEU A 138 -12.77 -15.22 -1.34
CA LEU A 138 -12.04 -14.71 -0.18
C LEU A 138 -12.22 -13.20 -0.03
N GLU A 139 -12.82 -12.77 1.07
CA GLU A 139 -12.87 -11.35 1.43
C GLU A 139 -11.51 -10.86 1.92
N MET A 140 -11.02 -9.78 1.31
CA MET A 140 -9.86 -9.02 1.74
C MET A 140 -10.29 -7.61 2.16
N GLU A 141 -9.95 -7.25 3.40
CA GLU A 141 -10.21 -5.92 3.94
C GLU A 141 -8.90 -5.17 4.23
N ALA A 142 -8.82 -3.94 3.73
CA ALA A 142 -7.79 -2.94 3.99
C ALA A 142 -8.47 -1.59 4.25
N ALA A 143 -7.77 -0.61 4.82
CA ALA A 143 -8.39 0.69 5.15
C ALA A 143 -9.01 1.41 3.94
N ALA A 144 -8.44 1.21 2.76
CA ALA A 144 -8.90 1.85 1.52
C ALA A 144 -9.57 0.86 0.57
N ALA A 145 -9.78 -0.41 0.94
CA ALA A 145 -10.36 -1.38 0.04
C ALA A 145 -11.07 -2.52 0.77
N LYS A 146 -12.25 -2.90 0.30
CA LYS A 146 -12.89 -4.17 0.62
C LYS A 146 -13.19 -4.90 -0.69
N VAL A 147 -12.53 -6.02 -0.94
CA VAL A 147 -12.68 -6.77 -2.19
C VAL A 147 -12.91 -8.25 -1.90
N SER A 148 -13.65 -8.93 -2.77
CA SER A 148 -13.78 -10.39 -2.78
C SER A 148 -13.16 -10.95 -4.05
N GLY A 149 -12.52 -12.12 -3.93
CA GLY A 149 -11.86 -12.72 -5.07
C GLY A 149 -11.19 -14.05 -4.77
N ASP A 150 -10.60 -14.60 -5.82
CA ASP A 150 -9.91 -15.88 -5.82
C ASP A 150 -8.45 -15.70 -6.24
N ALA A 151 -7.55 -16.53 -5.74
CA ALA A 151 -6.18 -16.57 -6.23
C ALA A 151 -5.72 -18.01 -6.45
N ASP A 152 -5.00 -18.21 -7.55
CA ASP A 152 -4.22 -19.42 -7.85
C ASP A 152 -2.82 -18.97 -8.26
N LEU A 153 -1.87 -19.15 -7.34
CA LEU A 153 -0.53 -18.61 -7.45
C LEU A 153 0.51 -19.70 -7.19
N ARG A 154 1.63 -19.64 -7.90
CA ARG A 154 2.77 -20.54 -7.68
C ARG A 154 4.03 -19.75 -7.41
N LEU A 155 4.59 -19.95 -6.22
CA LEU A 155 5.83 -19.33 -5.77
C LEU A 155 7.00 -20.28 -6.02
N ARG A 156 7.93 -19.87 -6.88
CA ARG A 156 9.11 -20.64 -7.28
C ARG A 156 10.42 -19.88 -7.10
N GLY A 157 11.54 -20.57 -7.27
CA GLY A 157 12.87 -19.96 -7.26
C GLY A 157 13.56 -20.12 -5.90
N THR A 158 14.49 -19.23 -5.57
CA THR A 158 15.17 -19.22 -4.27
C THR A 158 14.56 -18.15 -3.37
N LEU A 159 14.73 -18.23 -2.05
CA LEU A 159 14.27 -17.17 -1.15
C LEU A 159 14.83 -15.77 -1.49
N LEU A 160 16.01 -15.70 -2.10
CA LEU A 160 16.65 -14.45 -2.55
C LEU A 160 16.13 -13.92 -3.89
N ARG A 161 15.51 -14.78 -4.70
CA ARG A 161 15.02 -14.49 -6.04
C ARG A 161 13.73 -15.27 -6.30
N PRO A 162 12.65 -14.95 -5.57
CA PRO A 162 11.37 -15.59 -5.79
C PRO A 162 10.79 -15.16 -7.15
N VAL A 163 10.07 -16.07 -7.77
CA VAL A 163 9.25 -15.85 -8.96
C VAL A 163 7.84 -16.26 -8.60
N LEU A 164 6.89 -15.34 -8.79
CA LEU A 164 5.47 -15.61 -8.57
C LEU A 164 4.80 -15.75 -9.94
N LEU A 165 4.02 -16.80 -10.11
CA LEU A 165 3.26 -17.11 -11.33
C LEU A 165 1.80 -17.32 -10.97
N GLY A 166 0.89 -17.13 -11.93
CA GLY A 166 -0.53 -17.42 -11.76
C GLY A 166 -1.39 -16.15 -11.86
N ARG A 167 -2.59 -16.20 -11.28
CA ARG A 167 -3.59 -15.13 -11.39
C ARG A 167 -4.33 -14.89 -10.08
N VAL A 168 -4.81 -13.67 -9.92
CA VAL A 168 -5.78 -13.27 -8.91
C VAL A 168 -6.98 -12.69 -9.63
N ASP A 169 -8.15 -13.23 -9.35
CA ASP A 169 -9.43 -12.80 -9.89
C ASP A 169 -10.18 -12.04 -8.82
N ILE A 170 -10.54 -10.80 -9.12
CA ILE A 170 -11.33 -9.95 -8.25
C ILE A 170 -12.75 -9.96 -8.78
N LEU A 171 -13.66 -10.53 -8.00
CA LEU A 171 -15.06 -10.70 -8.38
C LEU A 171 -15.82 -9.39 -8.22
N GLU A 172 -15.65 -8.74 -7.07
CA GLU A 172 -16.25 -7.45 -6.80
C GLU A 172 -15.55 -6.76 -5.64
N GLY A 173 -15.78 -5.47 -5.49
CA GLY A 173 -15.35 -4.77 -4.28
C GLY A 173 -15.58 -3.27 -4.31
N ASP A 174 -15.11 -2.62 -3.27
CA ASP A 174 -15.10 -1.19 -3.11
C ASP A 174 -13.68 -0.74 -2.77
N VAL A 175 -13.17 0.26 -3.50
CA VAL A 175 -11.86 0.85 -3.28
C VAL A 175 -12.01 2.36 -3.12
N TYR A 176 -11.38 2.91 -2.12
CA TYR A 176 -11.31 4.35 -1.87
C TYR A 176 -9.98 4.88 -2.41
N PHE A 177 -10.06 5.75 -3.41
CA PHE A 177 -8.88 6.38 -4.00
C PHE A 177 -9.09 7.88 -4.10
N SER A 178 -8.13 8.67 -3.59
CA SER A 178 -8.20 10.14 -3.55
C SER A 178 -9.51 10.70 -2.95
N GLY A 179 -10.10 9.99 -1.98
CA GLY A 179 -11.35 10.39 -1.33
C GLY A 179 -12.63 10.00 -2.08
N THR A 180 -12.51 9.41 -3.27
CA THR A 180 -13.64 8.90 -4.07
C THR A 180 -13.77 7.40 -3.89
N LYS A 181 -15.02 6.92 -3.75
CA LYS A 181 -15.35 5.51 -3.71
C LYS A 181 -15.52 4.98 -5.13
N TYR A 182 -14.77 3.94 -5.47
CA TYR A 182 -14.87 3.19 -6.72
C TYR A 182 -15.41 1.80 -6.42
N ARG A 183 -16.42 1.38 -7.16
CA ARG A 183 -16.95 0.03 -7.17
C ARG A 183 -16.16 -0.76 -8.21
N LEU A 184 -15.43 -1.79 -7.78
CA LEU A 184 -14.72 -2.68 -8.69
C LEU A 184 -15.72 -3.73 -9.20
N GLU A 185 -15.95 -3.77 -10.50
CA GLU A 185 -16.92 -4.68 -11.14
C GLU A 185 -16.26 -6.00 -11.56
N ARG A 186 -14.97 -5.93 -11.94
CA ARG A 186 -14.12 -7.07 -12.25
C ARG A 186 -12.66 -6.66 -12.20
N GLY A 187 -11.79 -7.60 -11.89
CA GLY A 187 -10.37 -7.41 -12.03
C GLY A 187 -9.62 -8.71 -12.22
N GLU A 188 -8.59 -8.69 -13.06
CA GLU A 188 -7.62 -9.76 -13.17
C GLU A 188 -6.22 -9.19 -12.89
N ILE A 189 -5.46 -9.88 -12.05
CA ILE A 189 -4.04 -9.60 -11.81
C ILE A 189 -3.26 -10.84 -12.18
N THR A 190 -2.45 -10.73 -13.22
CA THR A 190 -1.73 -11.87 -13.79
C THR A 190 -0.22 -11.73 -13.61
N PHE A 191 0.41 -12.82 -13.15
CA PHE A 191 1.85 -12.92 -12.91
C PHE A 191 2.46 -13.90 -13.92
N ILE A 192 3.12 -13.34 -14.95
CA ILE A 192 3.67 -14.10 -16.09
C ILE A 192 5.18 -13.92 -16.28
N GLY A 193 5.83 -13.10 -15.45
CA GLY A 193 7.23 -12.74 -15.60
C GLY A 193 8.19 -13.86 -15.18
N PRO A 194 9.21 -14.20 -15.99
CA PRO A 194 10.22 -15.21 -15.60
C PRO A 194 11.18 -14.71 -14.51
N THR A 195 11.16 -13.41 -14.20
CA THR A 195 12.06 -12.78 -13.24
C THR A 195 11.31 -11.80 -12.35
N GLY A 196 11.30 -12.08 -11.04
CA GLY A 196 10.70 -11.23 -10.03
C GLY A 196 9.16 -11.21 -10.07
N ILE A 197 8.59 -10.38 -9.21
CA ILE A 197 7.14 -10.27 -9.02
C ILE A 197 6.64 -9.04 -9.79
N LYS A 198 6.22 -9.25 -11.04
CA LYS A 198 5.71 -8.20 -11.93
C LYS A 198 4.25 -8.50 -12.31
N PRO A 199 3.27 -7.88 -11.65
CA PRO A 199 1.87 -8.06 -12.01
C PRO A 199 1.54 -7.31 -13.29
N ALA A 200 0.71 -7.91 -14.13
CA ALA A 200 -0.08 -7.23 -15.15
C ALA A 200 -1.51 -7.08 -14.61
N LEU A 201 -2.07 -5.89 -14.73
CA LEU A 201 -3.39 -5.54 -14.23
C LEU A 201 -4.36 -5.44 -15.40
N ASP A 202 -5.58 -5.92 -15.21
CA ASP A 202 -6.73 -5.64 -16.07
C ASP A 202 -7.96 -5.45 -15.19
N LEU A 203 -8.31 -4.21 -14.90
CA LEU A 203 -9.31 -3.85 -13.89
C LEU A 203 -10.36 -2.92 -14.50
N GLU A 204 -11.62 -3.13 -14.10
CA GLU A 204 -12.75 -2.25 -14.45
C GLU A 204 -13.45 -1.81 -13.17
N ALA A 205 -13.55 -0.49 -12.99
CA ALA A 205 -14.20 0.12 -11.84
C ALA A 205 -15.20 1.19 -12.27
N THR A 206 -16.27 1.36 -11.50
CA THR A 206 -17.28 2.39 -11.68
C THR A 206 -17.31 3.34 -10.49
N THR A 207 -17.69 4.59 -10.72
CA THR A 207 -17.94 5.56 -9.65
C THR A 207 -19.00 6.55 -10.08
N ARG A 208 -19.75 7.09 -9.11
CA ARG A 208 -20.72 8.16 -9.33
C ARG A 208 -20.16 9.45 -8.76
N VAL A 209 -19.98 10.45 -9.60
CA VAL A 209 -19.54 11.79 -9.18
C VAL A 209 -20.57 12.80 -9.67
N ARG A 210 -21.27 13.45 -8.73
CA ARG A 210 -22.42 14.32 -9.03
C ARG A 210 -23.47 13.58 -9.87
N ASP A 211 -23.70 14.06 -11.09
CA ASP A 211 -24.69 13.55 -12.03
C ASP A 211 -24.10 12.64 -13.11
N TYR A 212 -22.83 12.23 -12.98
CA TYR A 212 -22.12 11.39 -13.96
C TYR A 212 -21.76 10.02 -13.39
N ASP A 213 -22.09 8.97 -14.15
CA ASP A 213 -21.52 7.63 -13.96
C ASP A 213 -20.21 7.56 -14.73
N ILE A 214 -19.12 7.21 -14.06
CA ILE A 214 -17.79 7.14 -14.65
C ILE A 214 -17.30 5.70 -14.57
N THR A 215 -16.90 5.14 -15.71
CA THR A 215 -16.21 3.86 -15.81
C THR A 215 -14.72 4.10 -16.06
N LEU A 216 -13.89 3.46 -15.25
CA LEU A 216 -12.44 3.45 -15.32
C LEU A 216 -11.96 2.05 -15.72
N GLY A 217 -11.19 1.97 -16.80
CA GLY A 217 -10.42 0.78 -17.16
C GLY A 217 -8.94 1.00 -16.86
N VAL A 218 -8.29 0.02 -16.24
CA VAL A 218 -6.85 0.04 -15.95
C VAL A 218 -6.23 -1.23 -16.52
N ASN A 219 -5.31 -1.08 -17.47
CA ASN A 219 -4.67 -2.21 -18.12
C ASN A 219 -3.14 -2.05 -18.18
N GLY A 220 -2.40 -3.15 -18.01
CA GLY A 220 -0.96 -3.22 -18.21
C GLY A 220 -0.16 -3.37 -16.91
N THR A 221 1.16 -3.21 -17.01
CA THR A 221 2.07 -3.35 -15.85
C THR A 221 2.21 -2.03 -15.10
N PRO A 222 2.60 -2.02 -13.81
CA PRO A 222 2.82 -0.79 -13.06
C PRO A 222 3.78 0.23 -13.72
N ASP A 223 4.74 -0.23 -14.52
CA ASP A 223 5.70 0.65 -15.22
C ASP A 223 5.15 1.19 -16.56
N LYS A 224 4.05 0.62 -17.07
CA LYS A 224 3.38 0.95 -18.35
C LYS A 224 1.87 0.77 -18.20
N LEU A 225 1.27 1.56 -17.32
CA LEU A 225 -0.16 1.52 -17.05
C LEU A 225 -0.91 2.32 -18.12
N ASN A 226 -1.94 1.73 -18.71
CA ASN A 226 -2.88 2.41 -19.59
C ASN A 226 -4.20 2.60 -18.85
N MET A 227 -4.73 3.82 -18.83
CA MET A 227 -5.98 4.15 -18.16
C MET A 227 -6.98 4.70 -19.18
N THR A 228 -8.17 4.13 -19.19
CA THR A 228 -9.28 4.55 -20.05
C THR A 228 -10.45 5.03 -19.21
N TYR A 229 -11.09 6.12 -19.64
CA TYR A 229 -12.18 6.75 -18.92
C TYR A 229 -13.39 6.88 -19.84
N ARG A 230 -14.57 6.56 -19.31
CA ARG A 230 -15.85 6.75 -19.98
C ARG A 230 -16.83 7.35 -18.98
N SER A 231 -17.69 8.26 -19.43
CA SER A 231 -18.78 8.79 -18.59
C SER A 231 -20.13 8.67 -19.26
N GLU A 232 -21.17 8.66 -18.44
CA GLU A 232 -22.57 8.77 -18.84
C GLU A 232 -23.26 9.84 -17.98
N PRO A 233 -23.73 10.96 -18.57
CA PRO A 233 -23.62 11.39 -19.98
C PRO A 233 -22.16 11.55 -20.48
N PRO A 234 -21.91 11.49 -21.82
CA PRO A 234 -20.55 11.48 -22.37
C PRO A 234 -19.83 12.82 -22.18
N LEU A 235 -18.62 12.75 -21.61
CA LEU A 235 -17.70 13.87 -21.42
C LEU A 235 -16.35 13.59 -22.11
N PRO A 236 -15.61 14.64 -22.50
CA PRO A 236 -14.21 14.53 -22.87
C PRO A 236 -13.37 13.93 -21.74
N SER A 237 -12.34 13.14 -22.06
CA SER A 237 -11.50 12.48 -21.05
C SER A 237 -10.82 13.47 -20.09
N ALA A 238 -10.46 14.68 -20.55
CA ALA A 238 -9.90 15.73 -19.71
C ALA A 238 -10.88 16.20 -18.62
N ASP A 239 -12.16 16.38 -18.98
CA ASP A 239 -13.22 16.73 -18.03
C ASP A 239 -13.49 15.62 -17.01
N ILE A 240 -13.41 14.35 -17.43
CA ILE A 240 -13.54 13.21 -16.52
C ILE A 240 -12.40 13.22 -15.51
N VAL A 241 -11.16 13.41 -15.96
CA VAL A 241 -9.99 13.48 -15.07
C VAL A 241 -10.10 14.67 -14.12
N ALA A 242 -10.52 15.85 -14.60
CA ALA A 242 -10.76 17.04 -13.77
C ALA A 242 -11.85 16.78 -12.73
N LEU A 243 -12.96 16.14 -13.11
CA LEU A 243 -14.03 15.75 -12.19
C LEU A 243 -13.53 14.79 -11.10
N LEU A 244 -12.72 13.80 -11.45
CA LEU A 244 -12.17 12.83 -10.50
C LEU A 244 -11.10 13.46 -9.58
N ALA A 245 -10.30 14.40 -10.08
CA ALA A 245 -9.18 15.01 -9.35
C ALA A 245 -9.59 16.24 -8.51
N LEU A 246 -10.49 17.07 -9.03
CA LEU A 246 -10.86 18.38 -8.48
C LEU A 246 -12.34 18.47 -8.07
N GLY A 247 -13.16 17.50 -8.49
CA GLY A 247 -14.60 17.48 -8.19
C GLY A 247 -15.45 18.40 -9.08
N HIS A 248 -14.92 18.99 -10.15
CA HIS A 248 -15.62 19.84 -11.13
C HIS A 248 -15.09 19.66 -12.56
N THR A 249 -15.87 20.00 -13.60
CA THR A 249 -15.47 19.89 -15.02
C THR A 249 -14.61 21.09 -15.46
N GLU A 250 -13.84 20.96 -16.54
CA GLU A 250 -13.14 22.11 -17.14
C GLU A 250 -14.13 23.09 -17.78
N SER A 251 -15.27 22.61 -18.27
CA SER A 251 -16.33 23.47 -18.82
C SER A 251 -16.87 24.48 -17.79
N GLU A 252 -16.95 24.11 -16.50
CA GLU A 252 -17.25 25.05 -15.40
C GLU A 252 -16.05 25.94 -15.04
N SER A 253 -14.82 25.44 -15.23
CA SER A 253 -13.59 26.22 -15.01
C SER A 253 -13.30 27.22 -16.13
N SER A 254 -13.88 27.06 -17.33
CA SER A 254 -13.73 27.99 -18.45
C SER A 254 -14.44 29.34 -18.26
N LEU A 255 -15.16 29.51 -17.14
CA LEU A 255 -15.59 30.82 -16.63
C LEU A 255 -14.49 31.53 -15.81
N ALA A 256 -13.34 30.88 -15.60
CA ALA A 256 -12.10 31.46 -15.11
C ALA A 256 -11.00 31.24 -16.16
N ASP A 257 -10.78 32.27 -16.98
CA ASP A 257 -9.72 32.41 -17.99
C ASP A 257 -8.48 31.53 -17.74
N THR A 258 -8.25 30.52 -18.57
CA THR A 258 -6.92 30.20 -19.14
C THR A 258 -6.98 29.10 -20.20
N SER A 259 -6.28 29.36 -21.30
CA SER A 259 -6.05 28.58 -22.52
C SER A 259 -5.91 27.04 -22.37
N ALA A 260 -6.77 26.33 -23.11
CA ALA A 260 -6.98 24.87 -23.14
C ALA A 260 -5.91 24.01 -23.87
N GLN A 261 -4.61 24.33 -23.76
CA GLN A 261 -3.58 23.55 -24.49
C GLN A 261 -2.41 23.01 -23.64
N SER A 262 -2.34 23.32 -22.35
CA SER A 262 -1.24 22.85 -21.47
C SER A 262 -1.66 21.89 -20.34
N VAL A 263 -2.96 21.68 -20.10
CA VAL A 263 -3.44 21.03 -18.86
C VAL A 263 -3.37 19.50 -18.90
N SER A 264 -3.47 18.84 -20.06
CA SER A 264 -3.48 17.37 -20.12
C SER A 264 -2.17 16.72 -19.66
N GLN A 265 -1.01 17.29 -19.98
CA GLN A 265 0.29 16.82 -19.49
C GLN A 265 0.54 17.25 -18.03
N GLN A 266 0.01 18.41 -17.62
CA GLN A 266 0.17 18.91 -16.26
C GLN A 266 -0.74 18.20 -15.25
N ALA A 267 -1.96 17.79 -15.61
CA ALA A 267 -2.89 17.06 -14.75
C ALA A 267 -2.40 15.63 -14.45
N SER A 268 -1.86 14.93 -15.46
CA SER A 268 -1.19 13.64 -15.24
C SER A 268 0.02 13.79 -14.32
N SER A 269 0.80 14.87 -14.47
CA SER A 269 1.91 15.19 -13.57
C SER A 269 1.44 15.61 -12.17
N ALA A 270 0.26 16.22 -12.04
CA ALA A 270 -0.33 16.62 -10.77
C ALA A 270 -0.82 15.40 -9.98
N ILE A 271 -1.45 14.44 -10.65
CA ILE A 271 -1.85 13.14 -10.05
C ILE A 271 -0.61 12.33 -9.65
N LEU A 272 0.42 12.28 -10.51
CA LEU A 272 1.72 11.69 -10.13
C LEU A 272 2.40 12.46 -8.98
N SER A 273 2.31 13.79 -8.95
CA SER A 273 2.88 14.61 -7.88
C SER A 273 2.10 14.47 -6.56
N GLN A 274 0.80 14.21 -6.62
CA GLN A 274 -0.03 13.89 -5.46
C GLN A 274 0.26 12.48 -4.95
N ALA A 275 0.50 11.51 -5.84
CA ALA A 275 1.01 10.19 -5.48
C ALA A 275 2.42 10.28 -4.84
N LEU A 276 3.28 11.15 -5.35
CA LEU A 276 4.60 11.45 -4.76
C LEU A 276 4.47 12.21 -3.43
N ASN A 277 3.51 13.12 -3.26
CA ASN A 277 3.25 13.85 -2.02
C ASN A 277 2.64 12.97 -0.91
N ALA A 278 1.77 12.01 -1.27
CA ALA A 278 1.33 10.96 -0.34
C ALA A 278 2.53 10.11 0.14
N THR A 279 3.54 9.93 -0.72
CA THR A 279 4.76 9.18 -0.40
C THR A 279 5.80 10.01 0.41
N LEU A 280 5.87 11.33 0.19
CA LEU A 280 6.81 12.26 0.84
C LEU A 280 6.32 12.79 2.19
N SER A 281 5.01 12.98 2.37
CA SER A 281 4.41 13.40 3.65
C SER A 281 4.69 12.43 4.80
N SER A 282 4.89 11.14 4.51
CA SER A 282 5.21 10.13 5.53
C SER A 282 6.71 9.97 5.84
N ARG A 283 7.62 10.61 5.08
CA ARG A 283 9.08 10.54 5.33
C ARG A 283 9.67 11.81 5.94
N SER A 284 9.07 13.00 5.75
CA SER A 284 9.60 14.25 6.34
C SER A 284 9.12 14.53 7.77
N GLN A 285 7.97 13.98 8.19
CA GLN A 285 7.47 14.11 9.57
C GLN A 285 8.43 13.54 10.63
N ARG A 286 9.27 12.55 10.28
CA ARG A 286 10.15 11.86 11.25
C ARG A 286 11.54 12.48 11.43
N LEU A 287 11.98 13.33 10.50
CA LEU A 287 13.33 13.93 10.56
C LEU A 287 13.31 15.45 10.83
N PHE A 288 12.19 16.14 10.56
CA PHE A 288 12.12 17.61 10.70
C PHE A 288 10.92 18.15 11.49
N GLY A 289 10.02 17.31 12.04
CA GLY A 289 8.91 17.78 12.88
C GLY A 289 7.88 18.68 12.15
N ILE A 290 7.92 18.73 10.81
CA ILE A 290 6.98 19.48 9.97
C ILE A 290 5.73 18.61 9.79
N THR A 291 4.58 19.16 10.17
CA THR A 291 3.33 18.41 10.30
C THR A 291 2.67 18.11 8.94
N ARG A 292 2.79 19.00 7.95
CA ARG A 292 2.14 18.81 6.64
C ARG A 292 2.79 19.69 5.55
N ILE A 293 3.14 19.10 4.41
CA ILE A 293 3.49 19.85 3.19
C ILE A 293 2.32 19.66 2.22
N LYS A 294 1.77 20.76 1.71
CA LYS A 294 0.66 20.78 0.76
C LYS A 294 1.05 21.64 -0.44
N VAL A 295 0.73 21.16 -1.64
CA VAL A 295 0.78 22.00 -2.85
C VAL A 295 -0.63 22.50 -3.08
N ASP A 296 -0.82 23.81 -2.95
CA ASP A 296 -2.11 24.45 -3.20
C ASP A 296 -2.08 25.08 -4.60
N PRO A 297 -2.83 24.55 -5.59
CA PRO A 297 -2.82 25.06 -6.96
C PRO A 297 -3.33 26.51 -7.06
N ASN A 298 -4.06 26.99 -6.05
CA ASN A 298 -4.62 28.34 -5.97
C ASN A 298 -3.94 29.22 -4.90
N GLY A 299 -2.94 28.70 -4.17
CA GLY A 299 -2.32 29.40 -3.04
C GLY A 299 -3.24 29.61 -1.83
N LEU A 300 -2.71 30.24 -0.77
CA LEU A 300 -3.49 30.61 0.41
C LEU A 300 -4.31 31.88 0.12
N ASN A 301 -5.63 31.80 0.25
CA ASN A 301 -6.49 32.98 0.21
C ASN A 301 -6.37 33.74 1.54
N THR A 302 -6.06 35.03 1.45
CA THR A 302 -6.04 35.95 2.61
C THR A 302 -7.03 37.08 2.36
N GLU A 303 -7.54 37.73 3.41
CA GLU A 303 -8.49 38.86 3.23
C GLU A 303 -7.89 40.01 2.40
N THR A 304 -6.57 40.18 2.45
CA THR A 304 -5.85 41.20 1.67
C THR A 304 -5.47 40.75 0.26
N THR A 305 -5.68 39.48 -0.11
CA THR A 305 -5.41 38.95 -1.45
C THR A 305 -6.37 37.79 -1.77
N PRO A 306 -7.64 38.09 -2.14
CA PRO A 306 -8.69 37.09 -2.31
C PRO A 306 -8.65 36.32 -3.64
N THR A 307 -7.76 36.67 -4.57
CA THR A 307 -7.65 36.06 -5.90
C THR A 307 -6.18 35.76 -6.23
N ARG A 308 -5.64 34.66 -5.68
CA ARG A 308 -4.39 34.07 -6.16
C ARG A 308 -4.69 32.95 -7.16
N ALA A 309 -4.07 33.03 -8.33
CA ALA A 309 -4.14 32.01 -9.39
C ALA A 309 -2.72 31.57 -9.77
N ALA A 310 -1.92 31.21 -8.77
CA ALA A 310 -0.56 30.70 -8.97
C ALA A 310 -0.30 29.52 -8.01
N PRO A 311 0.37 28.45 -8.49
CA PRO A 311 0.73 27.32 -7.62
C PRO A 311 1.64 27.78 -6.48
N ALA A 312 1.28 27.42 -5.24
CA ALA A 312 2.09 27.70 -4.07
C ALA A 312 2.44 26.41 -3.31
N VAL A 313 3.63 26.41 -2.71
CA VAL A 313 4.06 25.38 -1.76
C VAL A 313 3.75 25.90 -0.37
N THR A 314 2.90 25.17 0.35
CA THR A 314 2.49 25.49 1.72
C THR A 314 3.07 24.47 2.70
N LEU A 315 3.75 24.99 3.70
CA LEU A 315 4.33 24.27 4.83
C LEU A 315 3.52 24.61 6.08
N GLU A 316 2.85 23.63 6.66
CA GLU A 316 2.11 23.77 7.91
C GLU A 316 2.81 22.97 9.01
N GLN A 317 3.06 23.63 10.13
CA GLN A 317 3.70 23.06 11.30
C GLN A 317 2.91 23.39 12.56
N GLN A 318 2.47 22.34 13.25
CA GLN A 318 1.87 22.47 14.56
C GLN A 318 2.99 22.53 15.60
N VAL A 319 3.27 23.73 16.11
CA VAL A 319 4.34 23.96 17.10
C VAL A 319 3.89 23.54 18.50
N SER A 320 2.60 23.65 18.80
CA SER A 320 2.00 23.16 20.04
C SER A 320 0.54 22.75 19.82
N SER A 321 -0.11 22.18 20.83
CA SER A 321 -1.56 21.89 20.78
C SER A 321 -2.43 23.13 20.57
N THR A 322 -1.89 24.34 20.76
CA THR A 322 -2.59 25.61 20.62
C THR A 322 -2.03 26.53 19.54
N LEU A 323 -0.86 26.24 18.96
CA LEU A 323 -0.20 27.11 17.98
C LEU A 323 0.13 26.35 16.69
N THR A 324 -0.40 26.85 15.57
CA THR A 324 -0.10 26.38 14.22
C THR A 324 0.56 27.49 13.42
N LEU A 325 1.67 27.18 12.77
CA LEU A 325 2.39 28.07 11.86
C LEU A 325 2.26 27.54 10.44
N THR A 326 1.86 28.40 9.53
CA THR A 326 1.69 28.11 8.10
C THR A 326 2.57 29.07 7.30
N TYR A 327 3.39 28.53 6.43
CA TYR A 327 4.27 29.26 5.54
C TYR A 327 3.92 28.89 4.10
N SER A 328 3.65 29.87 3.24
CA SER A 328 3.31 29.62 1.84
C SER A 328 4.16 30.48 0.93
N THR A 329 4.73 29.87 -0.11
CA THR A 329 5.54 30.56 -1.13
C THR A 329 5.12 30.16 -2.53
N GLU A 330 5.07 31.13 -3.44
CA GLU A 330 4.71 30.88 -4.84
C GLU A 330 5.86 30.18 -5.59
N VAL A 331 5.51 29.21 -6.44
CA VAL A 331 6.48 28.44 -7.22
C VAL A 331 7.11 29.28 -8.34
N SER A 332 6.36 30.22 -8.90
CA SER A 332 6.81 31.11 -9.99
C SER A 332 7.62 32.32 -9.49
N GLN A 333 7.38 32.79 -8.26
CA GLN A 333 8.04 33.95 -7.67
C GLN A 333 8.30 33.74 -6.17
N THR A 334 9.50 33.26 -5.83
CA THR A 334 9.90 32.94 -4.44
C THR A 334 10.00 34.16 -3.50
N SER A 335 9.90 35.38 -4.05
CA SER A 335 9.84 36.62 -3.27
C SER A 335 8.47 36.88 -2.65
N GLN A 336 7.41 36.21 -3.11
CA GLN A 336 6.07 36.34 -2.57
C GLN A 336 5.84 35.27 -1.49
N GLN A 337 5.92 35.69 -0.23
CA GLN A 337 5.84 34.80 0.93
C GLN A 337 4.71 35.25 1.84
N VAL A 338 3.86 34.31 2.23
CA VAL A 338 2.78 34.52 3.20
C VAL A 338 3.10 33.70 4.45
N ILE A 339 3.05 34.34 5.61
CA ILE A 339 3.26 33.70 6.90
C ILE A 339 1.98 33.86 7.71
N GLN A 340 1.43 32.75 8.18
CA GLN A 340 0.22 32.74 8.99
C GLN A 340 0.49 32.00 10.30
N GLY A 341 0.11 32.61 11.42
CA GLY A 341 0.10 31.99 12.74
C GLY A 341 -1.31 31.92 13.27
N GLU A 342 -1.80 30.73 13.62
CA GLU A 342 -3.08 30.56 14.30
C GLU A 342 -2.84 30.11 15.75
N TYR A 343 -3.33 30.90 16.69
CA TYR A 343 -3.27 30.62 18.11
C TYR A 343 -4.66 30.37 18.70
N ASN A 344 -4.92 29.14 19.12
CA ASN A 344 -6.15 28.72 19.76
C ASN A 344 -6.15 29.11 21.25
N VAL A 345 -6.83 30.21 21.58
CA VAL A 345 -6.97 30.69 22.96
C VAL A 345 -7.93 29.79 23.76
N SER A 346 -8.98 29.31 23.11
CA SER A 346 -9.92 28.33 23.68
C SER A 346 -10.54 27.48 22.57
N ARG A 347 -11.39 26.50 22.90
CA ARG A 347 -12.07 25.66 21.91
C ARG A 347 -12.94 26.45 20.92
N ASN A 348 -13.30 27.69 21.26
CA ASN A 348 -14.25 28.51 20.50
C ASN A 348 -13.66 29.85 20.03
N ILE A 349 -12.40 30.15 20.38
CA ILE A 349 -11.73 31.42 20.05
C ILE A 349 -10.33 31.11 19.54
N SER A 350 -10.03 31.51 18.31
CA SER A 350 -8.66 31.55 17.79
C SER A 350 -8.27 32.95 17.33
N ILE A 351 -6.99 33.27 17.48
CA ILE A 351 -6.37 34.49 16.98
C ILE A 351 -5.55 34.08 15.76
N LEU A 352 -5.81 34.74 14.65
CA LEU A 352 -5.11 34.55 13.40
C LEU A 352 -4.21 35.77 13.16
N ALA A 353 -2.93 35.56 12.94
CA ALA A 353 -2.00 36.59 12.51
C ALA A 353 -1.51 36.24 11.12
N VAL A 354 -1.64 37.14 10.16
CA VAL A 354 -1.17 36.93 8.78
C VAL A 354 -0.21 38.03 8.41
N ARG A 355 0.94 37.67 7.86
CA ARG A 355 1.85 38.58 7.17
C ARG A 355 1.79 38.26 5.68
N ASP A 356 1.34 39.23 4.89
CA ASP A 356 1.22 39.07 3.45
C ASP A 356 2.57 39.29 2.72
N GLN A 357 2.53 39.15 1.40
CA GLN A 357 3.68 39.33 0.50
C GLN A 357 4.26 40.76 0.50
N ASN A 358 3.45 41.76 0.85
CA ASN A 358 3.85 43.16 0.93
C ASN A 358 4.41 43.51 2.32
N GLY A 359 4.43 42.53 3.24
CA GLY A 359 4.87 42.71 4.61
C GLY A 359 3.82 43.34 5.52
N VAL A 360 2.57 43.49 5.06
CA VAL A 360 1.45 43.95 5.88
C VAL A 360 1.08 42.83 6.85
N VAL A 361 0.90 43.19 8.11
CA VAL A 361 0.49 42.26 9.17
C VAL A 361 -0.95 42.54 9.56
N SER A 362 -1.82 41.55 9.45
CA SER A 362 -3.20 41.58 9.94
C SER A 362 -3.39 40.64 11.13
N PHE A 363 -4.37 40.96 11.98
CA PHE A 363 -4.76 40.14 13.12
C PHE A 363 -6.27 40.01 13.16
N ASP A 364 -6.75 38.78 13.07
CA ASP A 364 -8.18 38.45 13.09
C ASP A 364 -8.51 37.61 14.32
N VAL A 365 -9.70 37.81 14.88
CA VAL A 365 -10.21 37.01 15.99
C VAL A 365 -11.38 36.18 15.49
N LEU A 366 -11.19 34.86 15.43
CA LEU A 366 -12.17 33.91 14.94
C LEU A 366 -12.97 33.35 16.11
N LEU A 367 -14.27 33.61 16.12
CA LEU A 367 -15.23 33.11 17.11
C LEU A 367 -16.09 32.00 16.49
N ARG A 368 -15.89 30.75 16.92
CA ARG A 368 -16.69 29.60 16.47
C ARG A 368 -17.85 29.36 17.42
N HIS A 369 -19.08 29.58 16.95
CA HIS A 369 -20.30 29.29 17.71
C HIS A 369 -20.98 28.02 17.17
N ARG A 370 -21.17 27.01 18.02
CA ARG A 370 -22.00 25.85 17.67
C ARG A 370 -23.47 26.25 17.79
N ARG A 371 -24.17 26.33 16.66
CA ARG A 371 -25.64 26.35 16.67
C ARG A 371 -26.14 24.95 17.05
N LYS A 372 -27.05 24.89 18.02
CA LYS A 372 -27.76 23.67 18.40
C LYS A 372 -28.90 23.40 17.42
#